data_AF-A0A8B6EG83-F1
#
_entry.id   AF-A0A8B6EG83-F1
#
_cell.length_a   1.000
_cell.length_b   1.000
_cell.length_c   1.000
_cell.angle_alpha   90.00
_cell.angle_beta   90.00
_cell.angle_gamma   90.00
#
_symmetry.space_group_name_H-M   'P 1'
#
loop_
_entity.id
_entity.type
_entity.pdbx_description
1 polymer ?
#
loop_
_entity_poly.entity_id
_entity_poly.type
_entity_poly.pdbx_seq_one_letter_code
_entity_poly.pdbx_strand_id
1 'polypeptide(L)'
;MMIKFVTLLLVISPMVLSRPNFRDLIPNGYHVPNPCRIPATWNPVGHYNPEHYTNLKNPFGVDFRANGFKWNATICRKDSDGDGMTNGEELGDSNCSWHSGQKSSNPIGHPGICEPVGSSVCHNQHFRCDLLENSPGLQGHQ
;
A
#
# COMPACT_ATOMS: atom_id res chain seq x y z
N MET A 1 -45.31 48.20 -12.34
CA MET A 1 -44.01 48.08 -11.64
C MET A 1 -43.77 46.60 -11.36
N MET A 2 -42.99 45.90 -12.18
CA MET A 2 -42.70 44.47 -12.03
C MET A 2 -41.34 44.30 -11.34
N ILE A 3 -41.35 43.81 -10.10
CA ILE A 3 -40.13 43.41 -9.38
C ILE A 3 -39.76 42.02 -9.89
N LYS A 4 -38.69 41.94 -10.69
CA LYS A 4 -38.09 40.67 -11.11
C LYS A 4 -37.28 40.12 -9.93
N PHE A 5 -37.80 39.11 -9.25
CA PHE A 5 -37.03 38.36 -8.25
C PHE A 5 -35.96 37.55 -8.99
N VAL A 6 -34.73 38.04 -8.99
CA VAL A 6 -33.56 37.27 -9.42
C VAL A 6 -33.18 36.37 -8.25
N THR A 7 -33.66 35.12 -8.29
CA THR A 7 -33.28 34.10 -7.32
C THR A 7 -31.83 33.71 -7.57
N LEU A 8 -30.92 34.24 -6.75
CA LEU A 8 -29.51 33.83 -6.74
C LEU A 8 -29.43 32.44 -6.09
N LEU A 9 -29.38 31.38 -6.91
CA LEU A 9 -29.09 30.02 -6.47
C LEU A 9 -27.63 29.96 -5.99
N LEU A 10 -27.44 30.07 -4.67
CA LEU A 10 -26.17 29.76 -4.00
C LEU A 10 -25.92 28.26 -4.11
N VAL A 11 -25.11 27.86 -5.08
CA VAL A 11 -24.61 26.49 -5.24
C VAL A 11 -23.64 26.21 -4.10
N ILE A 12 -24.10 25.48 -3.09
CA ILE A 12 -23.25 24.99 -2.01
C ILE A 12 -22.43 23.83 -2.60
N SER A 13 -21.22 24.14 -3.07
CA SER A 13 -20.27 23.11 -3.51
C SER A 13 -19.73 22.37 -2.29
N PRO A 14 -19.99 21.06 -2.12
CA PRO A 14 -19.39 20.31 -1.03
C PRO A 14 -17.88 20.28 -1.24
N MET A 15 -17.13 20.84 -0.30
CA MET A 15 -15.68 20.64 -0.25
C MET A 15 -15.42 19.16 0.01
N VAL A 16 -15.11 18.41 -1.04
CA VAL A 16 -14.65 17.04 -0.92
C VAL A 16 -13.22 17.10 -0.41
N LEU A 17 -13.02 16.82 0.88
CA LEU A 17 -11.69 16.55 1.43
C LEU A 17 -11.21 15.22 0.85
N SER A 18 -10.21 15.24 -0.04
CA SER A 18 -9.51 14.02 -0.41
C SER A 18 -8.79 13.49 0.82
N ARG A 19 -9.00 12.22 1.14
CA ARG A 19 -8.19 11.56 2.18
C ARG A 19 -6.80 11.29 1.60
N PRO A 20 -5.72 11.47 2.38
CA PRO A 20 -4.38 11.08 1.95
C PRO A 20 -4.38 9.64 1.46
N ASN A 21 -3.64 9.37 0.39
CA ASN A 21 -3.45 8.00 -0.06
C ASN A 21 -2.66 7.28 1.05
N PHE A 22 -3.03 6.05 1.44
CA PHE A 22 -2.28 5.32 2.47
C PHE A 22 -0.81 5.13 2.10
N ARG A 23 -0.48 5.18 0.80
CA ARG A 23 0.88 5.19 0.26
C ARG A 23 1.68 6.43 0.64
N ASP A 24 1.01 7.57 0.87
CA ASP A 24 1.64 8.81 1.36
C ASP A 24 2.04 8.71 2.84
N LEU A 25 1.48 7.73 3.55
CA LEU A 25 1.64 7.57 4.99
C LEU A 25 2.74 6.56 5.36
N ILE A 26 3.48 6.03 4.37
CA ILE A 26 4.55 5.05 4.56
C ILE A 26 5.79 5.42 3.72
N PRO A 27 7.01 5.04 4.15
CA PRO A 27 8.21 5.26 3.35
C PRO A 27 8.09 4.52 2.01
N ASN A 28 8.54 5.15 0.93
CA ASN A 28 8.53 4.58 -0.42
C ASN A 28 7.21 3.93 -0.87
N GLY A 29 6.04 4.37 -0.37
CA GLY A 29 4.76 3.75 -0.75
C GLY A 29 4.47 3.75 -2.26
N TYR A 30 5.18 4.57 -3.04
CA TYR A 30 5.11 4.62 -4.51
C TYR A 30 6.15 3.78 -5.26
N HIS A 31 7.08 3.15 -4.55
CA HIS A 31 8.24 2.46 -5.13
C HIS A 31 8.50 1.10 -4.47
N VAL A 32 7.55 0.54 -3.72
CA VAL A 32 7.68 -0.80 -3.12
C VAL A 32 7.89 -1.83 -4.25
N PRO A 33 8.99 -2.62 -4.22
CA PRO A 33 9.27 -3.64 -5.23
C PRO A 33 8.12 -4.64 -5.37
N ASN A 34 7.87 -5.09 -6.59
CA ASN A 34 6.97 -6.20 -6.84
C ASN A 34 7.75 -7.53 -6.82
N PRO A 35 7.51 -8.41 -5.83
CA PRO A 35 8.27 -9.67 -5.71
C PRO A 35 7.96 -10.68 -6.84
N CYS A 36 6.91 -10.47 -7.62
CA CYS A 36 6.47 -11.36 -8.69
C CYS A 36 6.88 -10.89 -10.09
N ARG A 37 7.14 -9.59 -10.28
CA ARG A 37 7.48 -9.02 -11.59
C ARG A 37 8.56 -7.97 -11.40
N ILE A 38 9.78 -8.25 -11.88
CA ILE A 38 10.91 -7.32 -11.83
C ILE A 38 11.28 -6.93 -13.28
N PRO A 39 11.37 -5.63 -13.62
CA PRO A 39 11.11 -4.47 -12.79
C PRO A 39 9.61 -4.11 -12.74
N ALA A 40 9.01 -4.07 -11.56
CA ALA A 40 7.69 -3.49 -11.35
C ALA A 40 7.51 -3.03 -9.89
N THR A 41 6.51 -2.17 -9.68
CA THR A 41 6.13 -1.66 -8.36
C THR A 41 4.84 -2.32 -7.89
N TRP A 42 4.73 -2.61 -6.59
CA TRP A 42 3.50 -3.04 -5.95
C TRP A 42 2.67 -1.85 -5.46
N ASN A 43 1.69 -1.42 -6.25
CA ASN A 43 0.91 -0.23 -5.92
C ASN A 43 0.04 -0.36 -4.65
N PRO A 44 -0.71 -1.44 -4.44
CA PRO A 44 -1.55 -1.60 -3.26
C PRO A 44 -0.78 -2.34 -2.15
N VAL A 45 0.21 -1.67 -1.56
CA VAL A 45 1.16 -2.22 -0.55
C VAL A 45 0.48 -3.02 0.57
N GLY A 46 -0.71 -2.63 1.01
CA GLY A 46 -1.46 -3.35 2.07
C GLY A 46 -2.32 -4.53 1.59
N HIS A 47 -2.15 -5.01 0.36
CA HIS A 47 -3.01 -6.01 -0.30
C HIS A 47 -2.19 -7.05 -1.07
N TYR A 48 -2.74 -8.27 -1.19
CA TYR A 48 -2.12 -9.37 -1.96
C TYR A 48 -2.33 -9.30 -3.47
N ASN A 49 -3.17 -8.41 -3.99
CA ASN A 49 -3.37 -8.27 -5.43
C ASN A 49 -2.85 -6.90 -5.89
N PRO A 50 -1.89 -6.84 -6.82
CA PRO A 50 -1.26 -5.59 -7.27
C PRO A 50 -2.15 -4.75 -8.21
N GLU A 51 -3.17 -5.37 -8.84
CA GLU A 51 -4.05 -4.75 -9.84
C GLU A 51 -5.39 -4.29 -9.24
N HIS A 52 -5.74 -4.82 -8.06
CA HIS A 52 -7.02 -4.56 -7.42
C HIS A 52 -6.84 -4.19 -5.94
N TYR A 53 -7.47 -3.08 -5.54
CA TYR A 53 -7.64 -2.68 -4.13
C TYR A 53 -8.66 -3.60 -3.43
N THR A 54 -8.45 -4.91 -3.49
CA THR A 54 -9.37 -5.92 -2.97
C THR A 54 -9.58 -5.76 -1.46
N ASN A 55 -10.64 -6.33 -0.89
CA ASN A 55 -10.77 -6.37 0.57
C ASN A 55 -9.75 -7.31 1.25
N LEU A 56 -9.02 -8.12 0.47
CA LEU A 56 -8.00 -9.02 0.99
C LEU A 56 -6.74 -8.23 1.35
N LYS A 57 -6.50 -8.10 2.65
CA LYS A 57 -5.33 -7.43 3.21
C LYS A 57 -4.21 -8.43 3.43
N ASN A 58 -3.00 -8.00 3.15
CA ASN A 58 -1.81 -8.72 3.59
C ASN A 58 -1.48 -8.35 5.05
N PRO A 59 -0.52 -9.03 5.69
CA PRO A 59 -0.23 -8.81 7.11
C PRO A 59 0.14 -7.36 7.42
N PHE A 60 0.95 -6.71 6.56
CA PHE A 60 1.23 -5.28 6.66
C PHE A 60 -0.03 -4.42 6.68
N GLY A 61 -0.96 -4.65 5.75
CA GLY A 61 -2.21 -3.90 5.68
C GLY A 61 -3.10 -4.10 6.90
N VAL A 62 -3.07 -5.28 7.52
CA VAL A 62 -3.76 -5.58 8.78
C VAL A 62 -3.11 -4.82 9.94
N ASP A 63 -1.78 -4.89 10.05
CA ASP A 63 -1.02 -4.27 11.12
C ASP A 63 -1.00 -2.75 11.04
N PHE A 64 -0.89 -2.20 9.83
CA PHE A 64 -0.97 -0.76 9.60
C PHE A 64 -2.34 -0.22 9.97
N ARG A 65 -3.42 -0.96 9.68
CA ARG A 65 -4.77 -0.64 10.17
C ARG A 65 -4.86 -0.71 11.69
N ALA A 66 -4.31 -1.76 12.31
CA ALA A 66 -4.29 -1.91 13.76
C ALA A 66 -3.49 -0.78 14.45
N ASN A 67 -2.46 -0.26 13.78
CA ASN A 67 -1.68 0.90 14.22
C ASN A 67 -2.35 2.26 13.90
N GLY A 68 -3.60 2.24 13.44
CA GLY A 68 -4.37 3.46 13.14
C GLY A 68 -3.90 4.21 11.90
N PHE A 69 -3.31 3.53 10.93
CA PHE A 69 -2.74 4.09 9.69
C PHE A 69 -1.65 5.13 9.93
N LYS A 70 -0.86 4.96 10.98
CA LYS A 70 0.26 5.83 11.31
C LYS A 70 1.57 5.08 11.11
N TRP A 71 2.52 5.70 10.42
CA TRP A 71 3.90 5.24 10.47
C TRP A 71 4.54 5.74 11.77
N ASN A 72 4.99 4.80 12.58
CA ASN A 72 5.71 5.06 13.82
C ASN A 72 6.63 3.87 14.11
N ALA A 73 7.42 3.99 15.17
CA ALA A 73 8.38 2.96 15.54
C ALA A 73 7.75 1.58 15.83
N THR A 74 6.46 1.51 16.20
CA THR A 74 5.76 0.23 16.45
C THR A 74 5.56 -0.55 15.15
N ILE A 75 4.98 0.08 14.12
CA ILE A 75 4.80 -0.60 12.84
C ILE A 75 6.12 -0.73 12.09
N CYS A 76 7.01 0.28 12.17
CA CYS A 76 8.29 0.24 11.46
C CYS A 76 9.17 -0.94 11.89
N ARG A 77 9.26 -1.24 13.20
CA ARG A 77 10.08 -2.36 13.72
C ARG A 77 9.37 -3.71 13.67
N LYS A 78 8.13 -3.75 13.18
CA LYS A 78 7.40 -5.00 13.05
C LYS A 78 7.85 -5.69 11.78
N ASP A 79 8.11 -6.98 11.87
CA ASP A 79 8.15 -7.90 10.74
C ASP A 79 6.71 -8.40 10.54
N SER A 80 5.99 -7.88 9.55
CA SER A 80 4.55 -8.16 9.44
C SER A 80 4.29 -9.48 8.73
N ASP A 81 5.08 -9.82 7.71
CA ASP A 81 4.91 -11.02 6.89
C ASP A 81 5.77 -12.21 7.32
N GLY A 82 6.70 -12.01 8.26
CA GLY A 82 7.44 -13.05 8.94
C GLY A 82 8.64 -13.55 8.15
N ASP A 83 9.21 -12.74 7.26
CA ASP A 83 10.36 -13.11 6.45
C ASP A 83 11.72 -12.84 7.13
N GLY A 84 11.68 -12.24 8.31
CA GLY A 84 12.86 -11.90 9.11
C GLY A 84 13.33 -10.46 8.94
N MET A 85 12.70 -9.67 8.07
CA MET A 85 12.97 -8.25 7.89
C MET A 85 11.88 -7.41 8.56
N THR A 86 12.26 -6.26 9.12
CA THR A 86 11.26 -5.30 9.59
C THR A 86 10.70 -4.49 8.44
N ASN A 87 9.44 -4.06 8.56
CA ASN A 87 8.79 -3.16 7.59
C ASN A 87 9.66 -1.94 7.26
N GLY A 88 10.39 -1.41 8.26
CA GLY A 88 11.30 -0.29 8.10
C GLY A 88 12.53 -0.64 7.26
N GLU A 89 13.14 -1.80 7.45
CA GLU A 89 14.25 -2.24 6.61
C GLU A 89 13.82 -2.40 5.15
N GLU A 90 12.66 -3.01 4.92
CA GLU A 90 12.14 -3.25 3.57
C GLU A 90 11.71 -1.97 2.86
N LEU A 91 11.04 -1.06 3.57
CA LEU A 91 10.57 0.21 3.00
C LEU A 91 11.65 1.31 2.99
N GLY A 92 12.85 1.05 3.50
CA GLY A 92 13.98 1.98 3.47
C GLY A 92 14.04 3.00 4.62
N ASP A 93 13.37 2.73 5.74
CA ASP A 93 13.42 3.45 7.02
C ASP A 93 13.92 2.56 8.17
N SER A 94 15.12 1.96 8.03
CA SER A 94 15.68 1.04 9.04
C SER A 94 15.83 1.67 10.44
N ASN A 95 15.93 3.00 10.53
CA ASN A 95 16.05 3.71 11.81
C ASN A 95 14.69 4.12 12.41
N CYS A 96 13.58 3.85 11.74
CA CYS A 96 12.23 4.23 12.16
C CYS A 96 12.08 5.72 12.47
N SER A 97 12.65 6.55 11.61
CA SER A 97 12.76 8.00 11.75
C SER A 97 12.02 8.77 10.66
N TRP A 98 11.53 8.06 9.64
CA TRP A 98 10.81 8.66 8.53
C TRP A 98 9.50 9.29 8.98
N HIS A 99 9.18 10.43 8.37
CA HIS A 99 7.87 11.03 8.43
C HIS A 99 7.41 11.48 7.05
N SER A 100 6.09 11.60 6.90
CA SER A 100 5.42 11.94 5.65
C SER A 100 6.12 13.09 4.90
N GLY A 101 6.46 12.84 3.64
CA GLY A 101 7.13 13.80 2.75
C GLY A 101 8.66 13.75 2.77
N GLN A 102 9.30 13.00 3.69
CA GLN A 102 10.74 12.78 3.64
C GLN A 102 11.14 11.75 2.59
N LYS A 103 12.38 11.89 2.10
CA LYS A 103 13.04 10.83 1.34
C LYS A 103 13.57 9.78 2.31
N SER A 104 13.41 8.51 1.95
CA SER A 104 13.99 7.33 2.60
C SER A 104 15.06 6.72 1.69
N SER A 105 15.80 5.75 2.21
CA SER A 105 16.67 4.90 1.39
C SER A 105 15.83 4.11 0.38
N ASN A 106 16.45 3.53 -0.65
CA ASN A 106 15.71 2.68 -1.59
C ASN A 106 15.04 1.51 -0.86
N PRO A 107 13.78 1.17 -1.19
CA PRO A 107 13.15 0.00 -0.64
C PRO A 107 13.81 -1.26 -1.22
N ILE A 108 13.88 -2.31 -0.41
CA ILE A 108 14.56 -3.57 -0.75
C ILE A 108 13.62 -4.78 -0.77
N GLY A 109 12.39 -4.63 -0.28
CA GLY A 109 11.40 -5.70 -0.18
C GLY A 109 9.98 -5.17 -0.01
N HIS A 110 9.04 -6.09 0.18
CA HIS A 110 7.63 -5.81 0.31
C HIS A 110 7.13 -6.19 1.72
N PRO A 111 6.68 -5.23 2.56
CA PRO A 111 6.46 -5.41 4.01
C PRO A 111 5.32 -6.33 4.45
N GLY A 112 4.63 -6.90 3.48
CA GLY A 112 3.45 -7.73 3.65
C GLY A 112 3.42 -8.93 2.70
N ILE A 113 4.50 -9.21 1.98
CA ILE A 113 4.64 -10.40 1.15
C ILE A 113 5.97 -11.00 1.54
N CYS A 114 5.94 -12.15 2.21
CA CYS A 114 7.13 -12.82 2.70
C CYS A 114 8.03 -13.18 1.52
N GLU A 115 9.28 -12.72 1.58
CA GLU A 115 10.29 -12.95 0.55
C GLU A 115 11.43 -13.86 1.05
N PRO A 116 12.02 -14.70 0.18
CA PRO A 116 11.62 -14.97 -1.19
C PRO A 116 10.30 -15.76 -1.25
N VAL A 117 9.41 -15.37 -2.17
CA VAL A 117 8.11 -16.03 -2.37
C VAL A 117 8.30 -17.52 -2.65
N GLY A 118 7.57 -18.36 -1.91
CA GLY A 118 7.65 -19.82 -2.04
C GLY A 118 8.85 -20.48 -1.35
N SER A 119 9.69 -19.71 -0.64
CA SER A 119 10.75 -20.27 0.20
C SER A 119 10.19 -21.06 1.40
N SER A 120 11.05 -21.85 2.05
CA SER A 120 10.69 -22.56 3.28
C SER A 120 10.35 -21.61 4.44
N VAL A 121 10.95 -20.41 4.48
CA VAL A 121 10.60 -19.38 5.48
C VAL A 121 9.15 -18.93 5.27
N CYS A 122 8.75 -18.76 4.01
CA CYS A 122 7.43 -18.24 3.63
C CYS A 122 6.32 -19.29 3.48
N HIS A 123 6.52 -20.52 3.98
CA HIS A 123 5.54 -21.61 3.85
C HIS A 123 4.16 -21.27 4.44
N ASN A 124 4.11 -20.43 5.48
CA ASN A 124 2.88 -20.06 6.18
C ASN A 124 2.06 -18.99 5.46
N GLN A 125 2.65 -18.19 4.57
CA GLN A 125 1.95 -17.06 3.97
C GLN A 125 1.02 -17.47 2.82
N HIS A 126 1.12 -18.71 2.31
CA HIS A 126 0.35 -19.29 1.20
C HIS A 126 0.18 -18.40 -0.06
N PHE A 127 0.93 -17.30 -0.16
CA PHE A 127 0.96 -16.40 -1.29
C PHE A 127 1.85 -16.98 -2.39
N ARG A 128 1.40 -16.88 -3.64
CA ARG A 128 2.14 -17.33 -4.83
C ARG A 128 1.91 -16.36 -5.97
N CYS A 129 2.96 -16.06 -6.72
CA CYS A 129 2.89 -15.19 -7.89
C CYS A 129 1.99 -15.77 -9.00
N ASP A 130 2.00 -17.10 -9.18
CA ASP A 130 1.23 -17.80 -10.22
C ASP A 130 -0.30 -17.66 -10.06
N LEU A 131 -0.79 -17.33 -8.86
CA LEU A 131 -2.22 -17.11 -8.59
C LEU A 131 -2.72 -15.75 -9.10
N LEU A 132 -1.80 -14.82 -9.38
CA LEU A 132 -2.12 -13.53 -9.98
C LEU A 132 -2.24 -13.66 -11.50
N GLU A 133 -1.56 -14.62 -12.12
CA GLU A 133 -1.57 -14.84 -13.58
C GLU A 133 -2.82 -15.56 -14.10
N ASN A 134 -3.54 -16.28 -13.22
CA ASN A 134 -4.73 -17.06 -13.58
C ASN A 134 -6.06 -16.39 -13.20
N SER A 135 -6.04 -15.13 -12.75
CA SER A 135 -7.28 -14.37 -12.53
C SER A 135 -7.89 -13.97 -13.89
N PRO A 136 -9.21 -14.13 -14.12
CA PRO A 136 -9.87 -13.95 -15.42
C PRO A 136 -10.00 -12.48 -15.90
N GLY A 137 -9.00 -11.63 -15.61
CA GLY A 137 -8.80 -10.30 -16.16
C GLY A 137 -7.56 -10.15 -17.05
N LEU A 138 -6.77 -11.23 -17.23
CA LEU A 138 -5.48 -11.21 -17.94
C LEU A 138 -5.54 -11.57 -19.44
N GLN A 139 -6.73 -11.78 -20.02
CA GLN A 139 -6.86 -11.83 -21.47
C GLN A 139 -7.32 -10.47 -22.00
N GLY A 140 -6.35 -9.58 -22.23
CA GLY A 140 -6.62 -8.30 -22.86
C GLY A 140 -5.34 -7.55 -23.20
N HIS A 141 -5.13 -7.36 -24.51
CA HIS A 141 -4.08 -6.58 -25.18
C HIS A 141 -2.81 -7.35 -25.59
N GLN A 142 -2.97 -8.15 -26.65
CA GLN A 142 -2.09 -7.96 -27.82
C GLN A 142 -2.53 -6.71 -28.59
#